data_AF-A0A7V9ZBN9-F1
#
_entry.id   AF-A0A7V9ZBN9-F1
#
_cell.length_a   1.000
_cell.length_b   1.000
_cell.length_c   1.000
_cell.angle_alpha   90.00
_cell.angle_beta   90.00
_cell.angle_gamma   90.00
#
_symmetry.space_group_name_H-M   'P 1'
#
loop_
_entity.id
_entity.type
_entity.pdbx_description
1 polymer ?
#
loop_
_entity_poly.entity_id
_entity_poly.type
_entity_poly.pdbx_seq_one_letter_code
_entity_poly.pdbx_strand_id
1 'polypeptide(L)'
;MSRQSAHHHQPDLYAIARQTMIDAGFEPDFNQAVLEEVGAVSAGARDLAAAANVRDLRELLWSSIDNTTSRDLDQVEYAERLPSGDIRLLIGIADVDAFVSKSSAIDKHAEQNCTSVYTGVKTFAMLPEELSTDLTSLVPNEDRRVIVTEMVVGSDGSVKTSDIYPAKLRNRAKLSYEIIGDWLDGKSPVPEVVKSVAGLEAQLKLQQQAAQALGELRKEHGAIELETIQATPVVDESGRVVELEVTEQNAARDLIADFMIAANVAMAEFLEDKGGPLLRRVVRTPKYWSRIVEMAAEVGEQLPATPDSRALAEFLQRRKAADPIHFPDLSLAVVKSLGPGEYEVQMPGEEGEGHFGLAVDDYSHSTAPNRRFADLVTQRLVKAAMTNQSPPYEGNELKEIARRCTERGDAARKVQRKMRKVAAALLLRNQIGKKFDAIVTGVSEKGTYARIISPPVDGRVMRGEQGLRVGDKTLVRLLSTDPERGFIDFARA
;
A
#
# COMPACT_ATOMS: atom_id res chain seq x y z
N MET A 1 9.65 37.64 -40.81
CA MET A 1 9.63 36.20 -41.16
C MET A 1 10.39 35.43 -40.09
N SER A 2 9.80 34.32 -39.64
CA SER A 2 10.33 33.30 -38.72
C SER A 2 10.72 33.74 -37.30
N ARG A 3 9.72 33.79 -36.40
CA ARG A 3 9.94 33.44 -34.99
C ARG A 3 10.11 31.93 -34.95
N GLN A 4 11.34 31.45 -34.77
CA GLN A 4 11.57 30.06 -34.37
C GLN A 4 10.79 29.81 -33.09
N SER A 5 9.74 29.00 -33.18
CA SER A 5 9.10 28.42 -32.01
C SER A 5 10.16 27.56 -31.33
N ALA A 6 10.66 28.03 -30.19
CA ALA A 6 11.39 27.18 -29.27
C ALA A 6 10.42 26.10 -28.80
N HIS A 7 10.38 24.99 -29.53
CA HIS A 7 9.77 23.75 -29.07
C HIS A 7 10.42 23.43 -27.73
N HIS A 8 9.75 23.77 -26.64
CA HIS A 8 10.15 23.32 -25.31
C HIS A 8 10.05 21.80 -25.37
N HIS A 9 11.20 21.15 -25.52
CA HIS A 9 11.29 19.70 -25.51
C HIS A 9 10.61 19.22 -24.23
N GLN A 10 9.49 18.54 -24.38
CA GLN A 10 8.78 18.01 -23.24
C GLN A 10 9.64 16.88 -22.67
N PRO A 11 9.99 16.90 -21.38
CA PRO A 11 10.80 15.83 -20.81
C PRO A 11 10.06 14.49 -20.96
N ASP A 12 10.76 13.48 -21.47
CA ASP A 12 10.24 12.13 -21.54
C ASP A 12 10.14 11.56 -20.12
N LEU A 13 8.93 11.60 -19.58
CA LEU A 13 8.62 11.12 -18.23
C LEU A 13 8.93 9.64 -18.06
N TYR A 14 8.74 8.84 -19.11
CA TYR A 14 9.05 7.42 -19.07
C TYR A 14 10.56 7.21 -18.98
N ALA A 15 11.34 7.90 -19.81
CA ALA A 15 12.80 7.83 -19.74
C ALA A 15 13.34 8.27 -18.38
N ILE A 16 12.79 9.36 -17.81
CA ILE A 16 13.16 9.81 -16.45
C ILE A 16 12.80 8.75 -15.40
N ALA A 17 11.60 8.18 -15.47
CA ALA A 17 11.16 7.14 -14.54
C ALA A 17 12.05 5.90 -14.62
N ARG A 18 12.34 5.43 -15.83
CA ARG A 18 13.21 4.27 -16.09
C ARG A 18 14.64 4.53 -15.60
N GLN A 19 15.21 5.71 -15.86
CA GLN A 19 16.54 6.04 -15.36
C GLN A 19 16.56 6.13 -13.83
N THR A 20 15.52 6.72 -13.23
CA THR A 20 15.39 6.81 -11.76
C THR A 20 15.29 5.42 -11.11
N MET A 21 14.65 4.45 -11.77
CA MET A 21 14.64 3.04 -11.36
C MET A 21 16.04 2.44 -11.37
N ILE A 22 16.78 2.61 -12.47
CA ILE A 22 18.16 2.09 -12.62
C ILE A 22 19.09 2.70 -11.56
N ASP A 23 19.04 4.02 -11.38
CA ASP A 23 19.85 4.73 -10.39
C ASP A 23 19.56 4.28 -8.96
N ALA A 24 18.33 3.80 -8.70
CA ALA A 24 17.91 3.22 -7.42
C ALA A 24 18.22 1.71 -7.29
N GLY A 25 18.84 1.11 -8.31
CA GLY A 25 19.30 -0.28 -8.31
C GLY A 25 18.23 -1.31 -8.70
N PHE A 26 17.13 -0.89 -9.33
CA PHE A 26 16.13 -1.81 -9.88
C PHE A 26 16.48 -2.24 -11.29
N GLU A 27 15.91 -3.37 -11.71
CA GLU A 27 15.88 -3.85 -13.09
C GLU A 27 14.50 -3.54 -13.70
N PRO A 28 14.34 -2.43 -14.44
CA PRO A 28 13.02 -2.01 -14.93
C PRO A 28 12.49 -2.84 -16.12
N ASP A 29 13.35 -3.65 -16.75
CA ASP A 29 13.02 -4.42 -17.95
C ASP A 29 13.28 -5.91 -17.69
N PHE A 30 12.47 -6.78 -18.30
CA PHE A 30 12.62 -8.22 -18.22
C PHE A 30 13.66 -8.72 -19.23
N ASN A 31 14.57 -9.59 -18.80
CA ASN A 31 15.56 -10.18 -19.67
C ASN A 31 14.98 -11.35 -20.50
N GLN A 32 15.76 -11.84 -21.47
CA GLN A 32 15.32 -12.90 -22.38
C GLN A 32 14.92 -14.20 -21.66
N ALA A 33 15.63 -14.59 -20.60
CA ALA A 33 15.32 -15.80 -19.84
C ALA A 33 13.96 -15.70 -19.12
N VAL A 34 13.62 -14.51 -18.61
CA VAL A 34 12.30 -14.23 -18.03
C VAL A 34 11.21 -14.35 -19.10
N LEU A 35 11.40 -13.76 -20.28
CA LEU A 35 10.41 -13.79 -21.36
C LEU A 35 10.18 -15.22 -21.90
N GLU A 36 11.24 -16.02 -22.00
CA GLU A 36 11.15 -17.44 -22.38
C GLU A 36 10.38 -18.26 -21.34
N GLU A 37 10.65 -18.03 -20.04
CA GLU A 37 9.92 -18.70 -18.97
C GLU A 37 8.43 -18.31 -18.96
N VAL A 38 8.10 -17.03 -19.18
CA VAL A 38 6.70 -16.58 -19.31
C VAL A 38 5.99 -17.34 -20.42
N GLY A 39 6.62 -17.47 -21.60
CA GLY A 39 6.05 -18.23 -22.72
C GLY A 39 5.76 -19.70 -22.37
N ALA A 40 6.66 -20.33 -21.61
CA ALA A 40 6.48 -21.71 -21.14
C ALA A 40 5.34 -21.83 -20.10
N VAL A 41 5.28 -20.91 -19.13
CA VAL A 41 4.25 -20.89 -18.10
C VAL A 41 2.86 -20.63 -18.71
N SER A 42 2.74 -19.67 -19.63
CA SER A 42 1.48 -19.39 -20.33
C SER A 42 0.98 -20.59 -21.14
N ALA A 43 1.88 -21.35 -21.78
CA ALA A 43 1.52 -22.57 -22.50
C ALA A 43 0.99 -23.68 -21.57
N GLY A 44 1.51 -23.77 -20.34
CA GLY A 44 1.11 -24.75 -19.32
C GLY A 44 0.02 -24.29 -18.34
N ALA A 45 -0.45 -23.04 -18.45
CA ALA A 45 -1.30 -22.41 -17.43
C ALA A 45 -2.61 -23.16 -17.15
N ARG A 46 -3.22 -23.77 -18.19
CA ARG A 46 -4.44 -24.57 -18.05
C ARG A 46 -4.24 -25.78 -17.15
N ASP A 47 -3.10 -26.45 -17.28
CA ASP A 47 -2.78 -27.63 -16.48
C ASP A 47 -2.45 -27.22 -15.03
N LEU A 48 -1.72 -26.11 -14.84
CA LEU A 48 -1.46 -25.53 -13.51
C LEU A 48 -2.75 -25.13 -12.79
N ALA A 49 -3.72 -24.56 -13.51
CA ALA A 49 -5.04 -24.21 -12.96
C ALA A 49 -5.89 -25.46 -12.65
N ALA A 50 -5.76 -26.53 -13.44
CA ALA A 50 -6.53 -27.76 -13.30
C ALA A 50 -5.99 -28.70 -12.20
N ALA A 51 -4.67 -28.82 -12.05
CA ALA A 51 -3.95 -29.92 -11.39
C ALA A 51 -4.10 -30.08 -9.85
N ALA A 52 -5.08 -29.45 -9.20
CA ALA A 52 -5.22 -29.52 -7.76
C ALA A 52 -6.63 -29.98 -7.33
N ASN A 53 -6.68 -31.07 -6.54
CA ASN A 53 -7.81 -31.48 -5.71
C ASN A 53 -7.97 -30.51 -4.52
N VAL A 54 -8.17 -29.23 -4.83
CA VAL A 54 -8.34 -28.16 -3.84
C VAL A 54 -9.82 -27.87 -3.64
N ARG A 55 -10.15 -27.17 -2.55
CA ARG A 55 -11.55 -26.81 -2.26
C ARG A 55 -12.11 -25.97 -3.39
N ASP A 56 -13.33 -26.29 -3.82
CA ASP A 56 -14.04 -25.55 -4.86
C ASP A 56 -15.00 -24.56 -4.22
N LEU A 57 -14.67 -23.27 -4.32
CA LEU A 57 -15.43 -22.15 -3.77
C LEU A 57 -15.96 -21.23 -4.87
N ARG A 58 -16.01 -21.71 -6.13
CA ARG A 58 -16.43 -20.90 -7.28
C ARG A 58 -17.86 -20.38 -7.18
N GLU A 59 -18.73 -21.09 -6.46
CA GLU A 59 -20.14 -20.70 -6.31
C GLU A 59 -20.37 -19.57 -5.29
N LEU A 60 -19.38 -19.21 -4.48
CA LEU A 60 -19.52 -18.10 -3.54
C LEU A 60 -19.48 -16.75 -4.28
N LEU A 61 -20.08 -15.73 -3.65
CA LEU A 61 -20.17 -14.36 -4.16
C LEU A 61 -18.91 -13.56 -3.83
N TRP A 62 -17.76 -14.01 -4.33
CA TRP A 62 -16.50 -13.30 -4.21
C TRP A 62 -16.54 -11.96 -4.96
N SER A 63 -15.95 -10.93 -4.37
CA SER A 63 -15.71 -9.64 -5.04
C SER A 63 -14.33 -9.10 -4.66
N SER A 64 -13.76 -8.23 -5.50
CA SER A 64 -12.60 -7.41 -5.11
C SER A 64 -12.99 -5.93 -5.06
N ILE A 65 -12.29 -5.15 -4.25
CA ILE A 65 -12.36 -3.67 -4.26
C ILE A 65 -10.96 -3.12 -4.50
N ASP A 66 -10.80 -2.42 -5.62
CA ASP A 66 -9.50 -1.96 -6.12
C ASP A 66 -9.59 -0.54 -6.72
N ASN A 67 -8.46 0.03 -7.12
CA ASN A 67 -8.51 1.21 -7.98
C ASN A 67 -9.08 0.83 -9.36
N THR A 68 -9.83 1.74 -9.97
CA THR A 68 -10.46 1.51 -11.28
C THR A 68 -9.47 1.03 -12.34
N THR A 69 -8.25 1.55 -12.33
CA THR A 69 -7.17 1.23 -13.28
C THR A 69 -6.36 -0.01 -12.94
N SER A 70 -6.48 -0.56 -11.72
CA SER A 70 -5.72 -1.74 -11.30
C SER A 70 -6.06 -2.95 -12.16
N ARG A 71 -5.05 -3.73 -12.54
CA ARG A 71 -5.21 -5.01 -13.24
C ARG A 71 -4.55 -6.17 -12.50
N ASP A 72 -3.66 -5.87 -11.57
CA ASP A 72 -2.93 -6.79 -10.70
C ASP A 72 -3.72 -7.10 -9.42
N LEU A 73 -4.92 -7.67 -9.59
CA LEU A 73 -5.82 -7.95 -8.47
C LEU A 73 -5.30 -9.14 -7.65
N ASP A 74 -4.74 -8.84 -6.47
CA ASP A 74 -4.12 -9.83 -5.58
C ASP A 74 -5.14 -10.62 -4.75
N GLN A 75 -6.32 -10.06 -4.50
CA GLN A 75 -7.17 -10.51 -3.41
C GLN A 75 -8.68 -10.32 -3.70
N VAL A 76 -9.52 -11.18 -3.10
CA VAL A 76 -11.00 -11.12 -3.13
C VAL A 76 -11.58 -11.56 -1.80
N GLU A 77 -12.77 -11.07 -1.46
CA GLU A 77 -13.41 -11.35 -0.19
C GLU A 77 -14.83 -11.90 -0.29
N TYR A 78 -15.20 -12.65 0.74
CA TYR A 78 -16.53 -13.18 0.97
C TYR A 78 -16.81 -13.25 2.48
N ALA A 79 -18.06 -13.06 2.88
CA ALA A 79 -18.49 -13.18 4.27
C ALA A 79 -19.82 -13.96 4.41
N GLU A 80 -19.95 -14.69 5.50
CA GLU A 80 -21.12 -15.50 5.84
C GLU A 80 -21.47 -15.33 7.32
N ARG A 81 -22.74 -15.08 7.62
CA ARG A 81 -23.21 -15.01 9.01
C ARG A 81 -23.45 -16.43 9.53
N LEU A 82 -22.77 -16.80 10.60
CA LEU A 82 -22.90 -18.10 11.25
C LEU A 82 -24.13 -18.14 12.17
N PRO A 83 -24.64 -19.34 12.53
CA PRO A 83 -25.73 -19.49 13.49
C PRO A 83 -25.45 -18.87 14.87
N SER A 84 -24.17 -18.73 15.27
CA SER A 84 -23.78 -18.05 16.50
C SER A 84 -23.99 -16.53 16.47
N GLY A 85 -24.19 -15.95 15.28
CA GLY A 85 -24.18 -14.51 15.05
C GLY A 85 -22.81 -13.94 14.68
N ASP A 86 -21.75 -14.72 14.79
CA ASP A 86 -20.41 -14.37 14.31
C ASP A 86 -20.36 -14.35 12.78
N ILE A 87 -19.31 -13.75 12.22
CA ILE A 87 -19.11 -13.65 10.77
C ILE A 87 -17.92 -14.52 10.37
N ARG A 88 -18.16 -15.53 9.52
CA ARG A 88 -17.09 -16.19 8.79
C ARG A 88 -16.64 -15.26 7.66
N LEU A 89 -15.40 -14.84 7.70
CA LEU A 89 -14.73 -14.03 6.67
C LEU A 89 -13.75 -14.91 5.91
N LEU A 90 -13.84 -14.91 4.59
CA LEU A 90 -12.90 -15.57 3.70
C LEU A 90 -12.19 -14.51 2.85
N ILE A 91 -10.87 -14.60 2.80
CA ILE A 91 -10.02 -13.76 1.95
C ILE A 91 -9.22 -14.68 1.04
N GLY A 92 -9.47 -14.61 -0.27
CA GLY A 92 -8.75 -15.38 -1.27
C GLY A 92 -7.60 -14.56 -1.85
N ILE A 93 -6.36 -15.03 -1.69
CA ILE A 93 -5.15 -14.41 -2.23
C ILE A 93 -4.64 -15.18 -3.44
N ALA A 94 -4.25 -14.48 -4.51
CA ALA A 94 -3.69 -15.06 -5.73
C ALA A 94 -2.57 -16.08 -5.44
N ASP A 95 -2.68 -17.29 -6.01
CA ASP A 95 -1.69 -18.38 -5.86
C ASP A 95 -0.48 -18.19 -6.81
N VAL A 96 0.31 -17.15 -6.59
CA VAL A 96 1.42 -16.73 -7.48
C VAL A 96 2.57 -17.74 -7.53
N ASP A 97 2.91 -18.35 -6.40
CA ASP A 97 3.97 -19.37 -6.32
C ASP A 97 3.68 -20.59 -7.21
N ALA A 98 2.42 -20.89 -7.52
CA ALA A 98 2.08 -21.96 -8.46
C ALA A 98 2.57 -21.69 -9.89
N PHE A 99 2.87 -20.42 -10.23
CA PHE A 99 3.34 -20.00 -11.55
C PHE A 99 4.79 -19.50 -11.52
N VAL A 100 5.30 -19.11 -10.34
CA VAL A 100 6.65 -18.60 -10.15
C VAL A 100 7.41 -19.54 -9.21
N SER A 101 8.09 -20.53 -9.78
CA SER A 101 8.87 -21.50 -9.01
C SER A 101 10.12 -20.87 -8.39
N LYS A 102 10.46 -21.23 -7.15
CA LYS A 102 11.70 -20.78 -6.50
C LYS A 102 12.92 -21.05 -7.41
N SER A 103 13.84 -20.08 -7.48
CA SER A 103 15.08 -20.09 -8.28
C SER A 103 14.91 -20.05 -9.81
N SER A 104 13.69 -19.87 -10.33
CA SER A 104 13.46 -19.64 -11.75
C SER A 104 13.96 -18.27 -12.22
N ALA A 105 13.92 -17.98 -13.53
CA ALA A 105 14.33 -16.68 -14.06
C ALA A 105 13.37 -15.58 -13.60
N ILE A 106 12.05 -15.84 -13.62
CA ILE A 106 11.03 -14.93 -13.10
C ILE A 106 11.25 -14.68 -11.60
N ASP A 107 11.50 -15.74 -10.83
CA ASP A 107 11.75 -15.64 -9.39
C ASP A 107 12.97 -14.78 -9.05
N LYS A 108 14.09 -14.99 -9.76
CA LYS A 108 15.32 -14.19 -9.55
C LYS A 108 15.12 -12.73 -9.88
N HIS A 109 14.34 -12.41 -10.91
CA HIS A 109 13.99 -11.04 -11.24
C HIS A 109 13.10 -10.41 -10.16
N ALA A 110 12.09 -11.16 -9.68
CA ALA A 110 11.23 -10.74 -8.58
C ALA A 110 12.03 -10.53 -7.28
N GLU A 111 12.99 -11.40 -6.99
CA GLU A 111 13.90 -11.29 -5.84
C GLU A 111 14.81 -10.07 -5.94
N GLN A 112 15.34 -9.75 -7.13
CA GLN A 112 16.18 -8.58 -7.36
C GLN A 112 15.44 -7.26 -7.14
N ASN A 113 14.18 -7.18 -7.60
CA ASN A 113 13.35 -5.98 -7.51
C ASN A 113 12.56 -5.89 -6.19
N CYS A 114 12.21 -7.03 -5.58
CA CYS A 114 11.37 -7.23 -4.39
C CYS A 114 9.96 -6.62 -4.41
N THR A 115 9.67 -5.61 -5.24
CA THR A 115 8.37 -4.93 -5.26
C THR A 115 8.10 -4.20 -6.58
N SER A 116 6.84 -4.09 -6.96
CA SER A 116 6.41 -3.24 -8.08
C SER A 116 6.53 -1.75 -7.71
N VAL A 117 6.97 -0.92 -8.65
CA VAL A 117 7.16 0.53 -8.42
C VAL A 117 6.17 1.36 -9.25
N TYR A 118 5.18 1.92 -8.57
CA TYR A 118 4.14 2.78 -9.13
C TYR A 118 4.61 4.23 -9.25
N THR A 119 5.19 4.62 -10.38
CA THR A 119 5.74 5.99 -10.54
C THR A 119 4.67 7.06 -10.82
N GLY A 120 3.43 6.64 -11.08
CA GLY A 120 2.34 7.48 -11.56
C GLY A 120 2.44 7.86 -13.05
N VAL A 121 3.52 7.46 -13.73
CA VAL A 121 3.68 7.56 -15.20
C VAL A 121 3.61 6.17 -15.82
N LYS A 122 4.42 5.25 -15.29
CA LYS A 122 4.39 3.83 -15.61
C LYS A 122 4.56 3.01 -14.33
N THR A 123 3.87 1.89 -14.25
CA THR A 123 4.16 0.87 -13.25
C THR A 123 5.30 -0.01 -13.75
N PHE A 124 6.39 -0.11 -12.97
CA PHE A 124 7.43 -1.10 -13.20
C PHE A 124 7.11 -2.31 -12.34
N ALA A 125 6.50 -3.32 -12.94
CA ALA A 125 6.00 -4.48 -12.24
C ALA A 125 7.13 -5.40 -11.77
N MET A 126 6.98 -6.00 -10.58
CA MET A 126 7.88 -7.01 -10.06
C MET A 126 7.85 -8.30 -10.89
N LEU A 127 6.66 -8.64 -11.39
CA LEU A 127 6.41 -9.80 -12.24
C LEU A 127 5.99 -9.33 -13.64
N PRO A 128 6.23 -10.15 -14.67
CA PRO A 128 5.69 -9.92 -16.02
C PRO A 128 4.18 -9.66 -16.01
N GLU A 129 3.70 -8.80 -16.93
CA GLU A 129 2.29 -8.39 -16.99
C GLU A 129 1.38 -9.58 -17.30
N GLU A 130 1.82 -10.52 -18.14
CA GLU A 130 1.13 -11.76 -18.48
C GLU A 130 0.85 -12.63 -17.26
N LEU A 131 1.70 -12.54 -16.22
CA LEU A 131 1.43 -13.19 -14.95
C LEU A 131 0.53 -12.29 -14.08
N SER A 132 1.09 -11.15 -13.67
CA SER A 132 0.52 -10.31 -12.62
C SER A 132 -0.85 -9.72 -12.96
N THR A 133 -1.16 -9.51 -14.24
CA THR A 133 -2.41 -8.86 -14.68
C THR A 133 -3.39 -9.80 -15.39
N ASP A 134 -3.02 -11.08 -15.53
CA ASP A 134 -3.86 -12.09 -16.19
C ASP A 134 -3.84 -13.42 -15.41
N LEU A 135 -2.78 -14.22 -15.56
CA LEU A 135 -2.77 -15.62 -15.08
C LEU A 135 -2.99 -15.76 -13.57
N THR A 136 -2.38 -14.87 -12.77
CA THR A 136 -2.52 -14.89 -11.30
C THR A 136 -3.50 -13.84 -10.80
N SER A 137 -3.85 -12.85 -11.62
CA SER A 137 -4.80 -11.81 -11.20
C SER A 137 -6.19 -12.38 -11.00
N LEU A 138 -6.86 -11.98 -9.93
CA LEU A 138 -8.23 -12.37 -9.60
C LEU A 138 -9.26 -11.53 -10.39
N VAL A 139 -9.09 -11.45 -11.71
CA VAL A 139 -10.01 -10.75 -12.60
C VAL A 139 -11.41 -11.37 -12.59
N PRO A 140 -12.47 -10.59 -12.85
CA PRO A 140 -13.84 -11.08 -12.81
C PRO A 140 -14.11 -12.21 -13.81
N ASN A 141 -15.00 -13.12 -13.41
CA ASN A 141 -15.59 -14.19 -14.21
C ASN A 141 -14.63 -15.27 -14.72
N GLU A 142 -13.41 -15.32 -14.18
CA GLU A 142 -12.47 -16.39 -14.48
C GLU A 142 -12.17 -17.25 -13.25
N ASP A 143 -11.95 -18.54 -13.49
CA ASP A 143 -11.56 -19.46 -12.44
C ASP A 143 -10.09 -19.23 -12.10
N ARG A 144 -9.81 -19.02 -10.81
CA ARG A 144 -8.46 -18.75 -10.30
C ARG A 144 -8.14 -19.62 -9.11
N ARG A 145 -6.86 -19.98 -9.01
CA ARG A 145 -6.29 -20.64 -7.82
C ARG A 145 -5.94 -19.57 -6.80
N VAL A 146 -6.25 -19.87 -5.55
CA VAL A 146 -6.00 -18.97 -4.43
C VAL A 146 -5.51 -19.72 -3.21
N ILE A 147 -4.83 -19.01 -2.33
CA ILE A 147 -4.69 -19.37 -0.92
C ILE A 147 -5.75 -18.60 -0.15
N VAL A 148 -6.64 -19.31 0.54
CA VAL A 148 -7.71 -18.73 1.33
C VAL A 148 -7.25 -18.62 2.78
N THR A 149 -7.42 -17.44 3.35
CA THR A 149 -7.44 -17.22 4.80
C THR A 149 -8.89 -17.19 5.25
N GLU A 150 -9.30 -18.17 6.04
CA GLU A 150 -10.62 -18.25 6.68
C GLU A 150 -10.50 -17.76 8.13
N MET A 151 -11.41 -16.89 8.55
CA MET A 151 -11.47 -16.37 9.92
C MET A 151 -12.91 -16.34 10.42
N VAL A 152 -13.12 -16.57 11.72
CA VAL A 152 -14.40 -16.33 12.39
C VAL A 152 -14.29 -15.10 13.27
N VAL A 153 -14.91 -14.01 12.83
CA VAL A 153 -14.89 -12.70 13.47
C VAL A 153 -16.09 -12.57 14.42
N GLY A 154 -15.80 -12.35 15.70
CA GLY A 154 -16.78 -12.07 16.73
C GLY A 154 -17.40 -10.69 16.59
N SER A 155 -18.52 -10.46 17.29
CA SER A 155 -19.17 -9.14 17.34
C SER A 155 -18.31 -8.05 17.98
N ASP A 156 -17.32 -8.44 18.79
CA ASP A 156 -16.32 -7.57 19.42
C ASP A 156 -15.06 -7.37 18.55
N GLY A 157 -15.06 -7.91 17.33
CA GLY A 157 -13.92 -7.84 16.42
C GLY A 157 -12.86 -8.92 16.65
N SER A 158 -12.97 -9.74 17.70
CA SER A 158 -11.99 -10.80 17.96
C SER A 158 -12.02 -11.87 16.86
N VAL A 159 -10.84 -12.32 16.42
CA VAL A 159 -10.73 -13.49 15.53
C VAL A 159 -10.70 -14.74 16.42
N LYS A 160 -11.80 -15.49 16.43
CA LYS A 160 -11.98 -16.65 17.33
C LYS A 160 -11.25 -17.89 16.85
N THR A 161 -11.20 -18.07 15.53
CA THR A 161 -10.54 -19.19 14.85
C THR A 161 -10.10 -18.73 13.48
N SER A 162 -8.96 -19.24 13.01
CA SER A 162 -8.48 -19.06 11.64
C SER A 162 -8.04 -20.41 11.03
N ASP A 163 -8.09 -20.53 9.71
CA ASP A 163 -7.54 -21.64 8.94
C ASP A 163 -7.03 -21.12 7.59
N ILE A 164 -6.08 -21.83 6.99
CA ILE A 164 -5.46 -21.45 5.72
C ILE A 164 -5.38 -22.66 4.81
N TYR A 165 -5.91 -22.52 3.58
CA TYR A 165 -5.94 -23.63 2.63
C TYR A 165 -5.97 -23.18 1.17
N PRO A 166 -5.46 -24.00 0.23
CA PRO A 166 -5.61 -23.74 -1.20
C PRO A 166 -7.05 -24.00 -1.66
N ALA A 167 -7.54 -23.16 -2.58
CA ALA A 167 -8.87 -23.28 -3.18
C ALA A 167 -8.89 -22.81 -4.65
N LYS A 168 -10.03 -23.05 -5.31
CA LYS A 168 -10.40 -22.40 -6.58
C LYS A 168 -11.63 -21.52 -6.35
N LEU A 169 -11.62 -20.32 -6.91
CA LEU A 169 -12.74 -19.40 -6.85
C LEU A 169 -12.97 -18.69 -8.19
N ARG A 170 -14.08 -17.96 -8.27
CA ARG A 170 -14.41 -17.08 -9.39
C ARG A 170 -14.85 -15.73 -8.84
N ASN A 171 -14.07 -14.69 -9.12
CA ASN A 171 -14.43 -13.32 -8.75
C ASN A 171 -15.70 -12.91 -9.51
N ARG A 172 -16.77 -12.54 -8.81
CA ARG A 172 -18.04 -12.15 -9.44
C ARG A 172 -18.08 -10.68 -9.83
N ALA A 173 -17.28 -9.83 -9.17
CA ALA A 173 -17.25 -8.40 -9.44
C ALA A 173 -15.93 -7.77 -9.01
N LYS A 174 -15.33 -6.99 -9.92
CA LYS A 174 -14.31 -6.00 -9.58
C LYS A 174 -15.02 -4.68 -9.28
N LEU A 175 -14.83 -4.18 -8.07
CA LEU A 175 -15.44 -2.94 -7.59
C LEU A 175 -14.37 -1.84 -7.42
N SER A 176 -14.80 -0.58 -7.40
CA SER A 176 -13.92 0.58 -7.23
C SER A 176 -14.00 1.11 -5.79
N TYR A 177 -12.86 1.47 -5.21
CA TYR A 177 -12.80 2.13 -3.91
C TYR A 177 -13.65 3.41 -3.85
N GLU A 178 -13.63 4.22 -4.90
CA GLU A 178 -14.35 5.49 -4.98
C GLU A 178 -15.86 5.23 -4.97
N ILE A 179 -16.33 4.35 -5.87
CA ILE A 179 -17.76 4.05 -6.04
C ILE A 179 -18.33 3.35 -4.80
N ILE A 180 -17.63 2.35 -4.27
CA ILE A 180 -18.09 1.61 -3.09
C ILE A 180 -17.95 2.46 -1.84
N GLY A 181 -16.87 3.24 -1.72
CA GLY A 181 -16.65 4.13 -0.59
C GLY A 181 -17.77 5.16 -0.45
N ASP A 182 -18.11 5.86 -1.53
CA ASP A 182 -19.21 6.84 -1.51
C ASP A 182 -20.56 6.20 -1.15
N TRP A 183 -20.82 4.99 -1.62
CA TRP A 183 -22.04 4.27 -1.27
C TRP A 183 -22.07 3.86 0.20
N LEU A 184 -20.98 3.26 0.71
CA LEU A 184 -20.88 2.84 2.11
C LEU A 184 -20.88 4.02 3.09
N ASP A 185 -20.39 5.19 2.67
CA ASP A 185 -20.48 6.45 3.41
C ASP A 185 -21.88 7.10 3.33
N GLY A 186 -22.82 6.54 2.55
CA GLY A 186 -24.16 7.08 2.37
C GLY A 186 -24.23 8.33 1.48
N LYS A 187 -23.17 8.62 0.70
CA LYS A 187 -23.08 9.77 -0.23
C LYS A 187 -23.72 9.47 -1.58
N SER A 188 -23.89 8.19 -1.94
CA SER A 188 -24.50 7.77 -3.21
C SER A 188 -25.49 6.62 -3.02
N PRO A 189 -26.45 6.41 -3.95
CA PRO A 189 -27.28 5.21 -3.95
C PRO A 189 -26.45 3.95 -4.25
N VAL A 190 -27.08 2.77 -4.09
CA VAL A 190 -26.46 1.47 -4.43
C VAL A 190 -25.94 1.50 -5.88
N PRO A 191 -24.65 1.22 -6.14
CA PRO A 191 -24.06 1.24 -7.47
C PRO A 191 -24.65 0.18 -8.41
N GLU A 192 -24.69 0.48 -9.71
CA GLU A 192 -25.27 -0.43 -10.70
C GLU A 192 -24.51 -1.76 -10.80
N VAL A 193 -23.18 -1.72 -10.69
CA VAL A 193 -22.35 -2.94 -10.65
C VAL A 193 -22.74 -3.84 -9.48
N VAL A 194 -23.11 -3.28 -8.32
CA VAL A 194 -23.56 -4.04 -7.15
C VAL A 194 -24.95 -4.64 -7.40
N LYS A 195 -25.87 -3.87 -7.99
CA LYS A 195 -27.22 -4.37 -8.33
C LYS A 195 -27.22 -5.46 -9.39
N SER A 196 -26.23 -5.44 -10.29
CA SER A 196 -26.12 -6.41 -11.38
C SER A 196 -25.80 -7.84 -10.90
N VAL A 197 -25.30 -7.98 -9.66
CA VAL A 197 -24.97 -9.27 -9.04
C VAL A 197 -25.91 -9.55 -7.87
N ALA A 198 -26.79 -10.53 -8.04
CA ALA A 198 -27.77 -10.89 -7.02
C ALA A 198 -27.10 -11.24 -5.69
N GLY A 199 -27.54 -10.59 -4.60
CA GLY A 199 -27.02 -10.81 -3.25
C GLY A 199 -25.77 -10.02 -2.89
N LEU A 200 -25.09 -9.37 -3.85
CA LEU A 200 -23.82 -8.68 -3.59
C LEU A 200 -23.98 -7.48 -2.65
N GLU A 201 -25.11 -6.77 -2.69
CA GLU A 201 -25.38 -5.67 -1.76
C GLU A 201 -25.38 -6.13 -0.29
N ALA A 202 -26.04 -7.25 -0.01
CA ALA A 202 -26.07 -7.83 1.33
C ALA A 202 -24.68 -8.37 1.74
N GLN A 203 -23.94 -8.91 0.77
CA GLN A 203 -22.58 -9.40 0.96
C GLN A 203 -21.64 -8.26 1.41
N LEU A 204 -21.61 -7.14 0.67
CA LEU A 204 -20.77 -5.97 0.98
C LEU A 204 -21.15 -5.31 2.32
N LYS A 205 -22.43 -5.27 2.68
CA LYS A 205 -22.87 -4.79 4.00
C LYS A 205 -22.39 -5.69 5.14
N LEU A 206 -22.40 -7.02 4.92
CA LEU A 206 -21.88 -7.97 5.91
C LEU A 206 -20.35 -7.86 6.03
N GLN A 207 -19.65 -7.65 4.91
CA GLN A 207 -18.21 -7.37 4.92
C GLN A 207 -17.90 -6.08 5.71
N GLN A 208 -18.64 -5.00 5.46
CA GLN A 208 -18.50 -3.74 6.20
C GLN A 208 -18.66 -3.95 7.71
N GLN A 209 -19.65 -4.74 8.13
CA GLN A 209 -19.86 -5.05 9.54
C GLN A 209 -18.67 -5.78 10.18
N ALA A 210 -18.11 -6.78 9.49
CA ALA A 210 -16.93 -7.50 9.97
C ALA A 210 -15.70 -6.58 10.06
N ALA A 211 -15.48 -5.74 9.04
CA ALA A 211 -14.36 -4.81 9.03
C ALA A 211 -14.48 -3.75 10.13
N GLN A 212 -15.67 -3.20 10.36
CA GLN A 212 -15.92 -2.26 11.45
C GLN A 212 -15.57 -2.86 12.81
N ALA A 213 -16.01 -4.10 13.09
CA ALA A 213 -15.68 -4.79 14.33
C ALA A 213 -14.16 -4.98 14.50
N LEU A 214 -13.47 -5.44 13.45
CA LEU A 214 -12.00 -5.58 13.44
C LEU A 214 -11.28 -4.25 13.68
N GLY A 215 -11.73 -3.19 13.02
CA GLY A 215 -11.17 -1.84 13.13
C GLY A 215 -11.40 -1.23 14.51
N GLU A 216 -12.58 -1.41 15.10
CA GLU A 216 -12.90 -0.96 16.46
C GLU A 216 -11.99 -1.62 17.50
N LEU A 217 -11.85 -2.95 17.47
CA LEU A 217 -10.96 -3.67 18.38
C LEU A 217 -9.51 -3.19 18.25
N ARG A 218 -9.03 -2.97 17.02
CA ARG A 218 -7.68 -2.43 16.79
C ARG A 218 -7.51 -1.03 17.36
N LYS A 219 -8.51 -0.15 17.26
CA LYS A 219 -8.47 1.18 17.88
C LYS A 219 -8.41 1.07 19.39
N GLU A 220 -9.16 0.15 20.00
CA GLU A 220 -9.10 -0.12 21.44
C GLU A 220 -7.72 -0.59 21.90
N HIS A 221 -7.03 -1.38 21.06
CA HIS A 221 -5.64 -1.81 21.28
C HIS A 221 -4.59 -0.71 21.00
N GLY A 222 -5.00 0.46 20.51
CA GLY A 222 -4.11 1.60 20.28
C GLY A 222 -3.50 1.66 18.88
N ALA A 223 -4.18 1.09 17.87
CA ALA A 223 -3.79 1.29 16.48
C ALA A 223 -3.81 2.79 16.11
N ILE A 224 -2.75 3.24 15.45
CA ILE A 224 -2.50 4.66 15.18
C ILE A 224 -3.08 5.01 13.81
N GLU A 225 -4.03 5.94 13.78
CA GLU A 225 -4.53 6.53 12.53
C GLU A 225 -3.68 7.76 12.13
N LEU A 226 -3.09 7.70 10.93
CA LEU A 226 -2.25 8.76 10.37
C LEU A 226 -2.75 9.10 8.98
N GLU A 227 -2.90 10.39 8.71
CA GLU A 227 -3.32 10.89 7.39
C GLU A 227 -2.18 11.69 6.78
N THR A 228 -1.79 11.38 5.54
CA THR A 228 -0.81 12.21 4.83
C THR A 228 -1.37 12.60 3.48
N ILE A 229 -1.20 13.88 3.11
CA ILE A 229 -1.61 14.35 1.80
C ILE A 229 -0.53 13.93 0.80
N GLN A 230 -0.87 13.01 -0.09
CA GLN A 230 -0.02 12.60 -1.19
C GLN A 230 -0.82 12.69 -2.49
N ALA A 231 -0.33 13.50 -3.42
CA ALA A 231 -0.93 13.59 -4.74
C ALA A 231 -0.21 12.65 -5.72
N THR A 232 -1.00 11.92 -6.50
CA THR A 232 -0.54 11.02 -7.57
C THR A 232 -0.71 11.73 -8.90
N PRO A 233 0.29 11.70 -9.80
CA PRO A 233 0.15 12.33 -11.09
C PRO A 233 -0.80 11.55 -11.99
N VAL A 234 -1.67 12.29 -12.68
CA VAL A 234 -2.51 11.79 -13.76
C VAL A 234 -1.84 12.19 -15.07
N VAL A 235 -1.57 11.20 -15.91
CA VAL A 235 -0.87 11.36 -17.18
C VAL A 235 -1.81 11.02 -18.32
N ASP A 236 -1.90 11.90 -19.32
CA ASP A 236 -2.71 11.66 -20.52
C ASP A 236 -2.02 10.67 -21.49
N GLU A 237 -2.74 10.23 -22.53
CA GLU A 237 -2.22 9.32 -23.56
C GLU A 237 -0.98 9.85 -24.30
N SER A 238 -0.79 11.18 -24.30
CA SER A 238 0.39 11.82 -24.90
C SER A 238 1.58 11.94 -23.94
N GLY A 239 1.49 11.35 -22.74
CA GLY A 239 2.57 11.34 -21.75
C GLY A 239 2.70 12.65 -20.97
N ARG A 240 1.64 13.48 -20.91
CA ARG A 240 1.68 14.77 -20.22
C ARG A 240 0.95 14.69 -18.88
N VAL A 241 1.53 15.28 -17.84
CA VAL A 241 0.86 15.43 -16.55
C VAL A 241 -0.26 16.46 -16.69
N VAL A 242 -1.49 16.01 -16.52
CA VAL A 242 -2.68 16.88 -16.62
C VAL A 242 -3.17 17.31 -15.25
N GLU A 243 -2.96 16.49 -14.22
CA GLU A 243 -3.46 16.72 -12.87
C GLU A 243 -2.59 16.02 -11.81
N LEU A 244 -2.73 16.45 -10.57
CA LEU A 244 -2.25 15.76 -9.38
C LEU A 244 -3.46 15.44 -8.50
N GLU A 245 -3.87 14.18 -8.49
CA GLU A 245 -5.05 13.71 -7.76
C GLU A 245 -4.68 13.31 -6.33
N VAL A 246 -5.48 13.74 -5.36
CA VAL A 246 -5.33 13.34 -3.96
C VAL A 246 -6.25 12.17 -3.70
N THR A 247 -5.70 11.06 -3.24
CA THR A 247 -6.51 9.92 -2.79
C THR A 247 -7.07 10.20 -1.40
N GLU A 248 -8.39 10.22 -1.29
CA GLU A 248 -9.09 10.36 -0.01
C GLU A 248 -9.35 8.99 0.63
N GLN A 249 -9.24 8.93 1.96
CA GLN A 249 -9.67 7.78 2.74
C GLN A 249 -11.20 7.70 2.74
N ASN A 250 -11.74 6.49 2.62
CA ASN A 250 -13.19 6.25 2.62
C ASN A 250 -13.50 4.86 3.22
N ALA A 251 -14.78 4.59 3.48
CA ALA A 251 -15.21 3.34 4.11
C ALA A 251 -14.78 2.07 3.34
N ALA A 252 -14.65 2.11 2.02
CA ALA A 252 -14.20 0.96 1.25
C ALA A 252 -12.70 0.68 1.45
N ARG A 253 -11.88 1.73 1.53
CA ARG A 253 -10.45 1.60 1.84
C ARG A 253 -10.22 1.12 3.27
N ASP A 254 -11.00 1.62 4.22
CA ASP A 254 -10.97 1.14 5.62
C ASP A 254 -11.33 -0.35 5.69
N LEU A 255 -12.42 -0.74 5.01
CA LEU A 255 -12.88 -2.13 4.95
C LEU A 255 -11.76 -3.08 4.49
N ILE A 256 -11.15 -2.79 3.34
CA ILE A 256 -10.09 -3.65 2.79
C ILE A 256 -8.84 -3.60 3.68
N ALA A 257 -8.48 -2.43 4.23
CA ALA A 257 -7.33 -2.32 5.12
C ALA A 257 -7.47 -3.22 6.36
N ASP A 258 -8.63 -3.21 7.02
CA ASP A 258 -8.88 -4.03 8.21
C ASP A 258 -8.90 -5.53 7.89
N PHE A 259 -9.46 -5.92 6.74
CA PHE A 259 -9.42 -7.30 6.24
C PHE A 259 -8.00 -7.77 5.95
N MET A 260 -7.20 -6.98 5.23
CA MET A 260 -5.83 -7.35 4.90
C MET A 260 -4.96 -7.45 6.15
N ILE A 261 -5.20 -6.59 7.15
CA ILE A 261 -4.47 -6.65 8.42
C ILE A 261 -4.84 -7.92 9.19
N ALA A 262 -6.13 -8.25 9.31
CA ALA A 262 -6.57 -9.49 9.94
C ALA A 262 -6.02 -10.73 9.23
N ALA A 263 -6.03 -10.77 7.89
CA ALA A 263 -5.44 -11.86 7.12
C ALA A 263 -3.93 -12.00 7.36
N ASN A 264 -3.20 -10.89 7.38
CA ASN A 264 -1.75 -10.87 7.63
C ASN A 264 -1.36 -11.36 9.02
N VAL A 265 -2.19 -11.07 10.04
CA VAL A 265 -2.04 -11.61 11.40
C VAL A 265 -2.32 -13.11 11.40
N ALA A 266 -3.47 -13.55 10.86
CA ALA A 266 -3.82 -14.97 10.79
C ALA A 266 -2.78 -15.81 10.02
N MET A 267 -2.18 -15.25 8.96
CA MET A 267 -1.11 -15.91 8.20
C MET A 267 0.18 -16.07 9.01
N ALA A 268 0.50 -15.09 9.86
CA ALA A 268 1.64 -15.14 10.77
C ALA A 268 1.41 -16.18 11.87
N GLU A 269 0.26 -16.13 12.55
CA GLU A 269 -0.15 -17.08 13.60
C GLU A 269 -0.13 -18.52 13.07
N PHE A 270 -0.64 -18.76 11.87
CA PHE A 270 -0.62 -20.10 11.26
C PHE A 270 0.81 -20.64 11.06
N LEU A 271 1.75 -19.80 10.62
CA LEU A 271 3.15 -20.22 10.46
C LEU A 271 3.78 -20.52 11.82
N GLU A 272 3.51 -19.71 12.82
CA GLU A 272 4.00 -19.90 14.18
C GLU A 272 3.47 -21.19 14.81
N ASP A 273 2.16 -21.44 14.71
CA ASP A 273 1.49 -22.66 15.19
C ASP A 273 2.06 -23.93 14.52
N LYS A 274 2.52 -23.80 13.27
CA LYS A 274 3.20 -24.89 12.53
C LYS A 274 4.68 -25.01 12.84
N GLY A 275 5.24 -24.15 13.68
CA GLY A 275 6.67 -24.10 13.99
C GLY A 275 7.52 -23.74 12.76
N GLY A 276 6.98 -22.92 11.86
CA GLY A 276 7.67 -22.40 10.67
C GLY A 276 8.33 -21.04 10.95
N PRO A 277 9.33 -20.64 10.14
CA PRO A 277 9.91 -19.31 10.23
C PRO A 277 8.93 -18.25 9.70
N LEU A 278 8.99 -17.04 10.26
CA LEU A 278 8.17 -15.91 9.84
C LEU A 278 9.03 -14.81 9.20
N LEU A 279 8.56 -14.26 8.08
CA LEU A 279 9.05 -13.01 7.52
C LEU A 279 8.14 -11.87 7.99
N ARG A 280 8.45 -11.31 9.16
CA ARG A 280 7.65 -10.26 9.80
C ARG A 280 7.84 -8.93 9.11
N ARG A 281 6.81 -8.09 9.19
CA ARG A 281 6.87 -6.66 8.88
C ARG A 281 6.76 -5.89 10.20
N VAL A 282 7.86 -5.34 10.67
CA VAL A 282 7.96 -4.70 11.98
C VAL A 282 8.02 -3.19 11.81
N VAL A 283 7.25 -2.45 12.62
CA VAL A 283 7.53 -1.04 12.90
C VAL A 283 7.87 -0.98 14.37
N ARG A 284 9.17 -0.80 14.63
CA ARG A 284 9.70 -0.80 15.99
C ARG A 284 9.13 0.36 16.79
N THR A 285 9.29 0.25 18.09
CA THR A 285 8.99 1.34 19.02
C THR A 285 9.72 2.62 18.57
N PRO A 286 9.03 3.79 18.51
CA PRO A 286 9.60 5.04 18.01
C PRO A 286 10.95 5.41 18.64
N LYS A 287 12.01 5.42 17.83
CA LYS A 287 13.35 5.86 18.25
C LYS A 287 13.36 7.31 18.75
N TYR A 288 12.47 8.15 18.22
CA TYR A 288 12.37 9.57 18.55
C TYR A 288 11.08 9.92 19.31
N TRP A 289 10.65 9.04 20.22
CA TRP A 289 9.44 9.27 21.04
C TRP A 289 9.46 10.62 21.78
N SER A 290 10.61 11.05 22.30
CA SER A 290 10.74 12.35 22.97
C SER A 290 10.29 13.52 22.09
N ARG A 291 10.49 13.44 20.77
CA ARG A 291 10.00 14.47 19.83
C ARG A 291 8.48 14.45 19.71
N ILE A 292 7.85 13.28 19.79
CA ILE A 292 6.39 13.16 19.77
C ILE A 292 5.81 13.77 21.06
N VAL A 293 6.47 13.54 22.21
CA VAL A 293 6.10 14.16 23.49
C VAL A 293 6.25 15.69 23.42
N GLU A 294 7.33 16.20 22.84
CA GLU A 294 7.54 17.64 22.61
C GLU A 294 6.44 18.24 21.71
N MET A 295 6.09 17.56 20.60
CA MET A 295 4.99 17.98 19.71
C MET A 295 3.64 18.05 20.43
N ALA A 296 3.33 17.08 21.31
CA ALA A 296 2.12 17.13 22.13
C ALA A 296 2.13 18.32 23.10
N ALA A 297 3.27 18.60 23.73
CA ALA A 297 3.42 19.72 24.65
C ALA A 297 3.25 21.09 23.96
N GLU A 298 3.72 21.23 22.70
CA GLU A 298 3.55 22.46 21.90
C GLU A 298 2.07 22.84 21.68
N VAL A 299 1.17 21.84 21.67
CA VAL A 299 -0.28 22.04 21.55
C VAL A 299 -1.02 21.94 22.89
N GLY A 300 -0.29 21.92 24.01
CA GLY A 300 -0.84 21.90 25.37
C GLY A 300 -1.34 20.54 25.85
N GLU A 301 -1.01 19.44 25.15
CA GLU A 301 -1.33 18.07 25.56
C GLU A 301 -0.11 17.37 26.19
N GLN A 302 -0.34 16.28 26.90
CA GLN A 302 0.72 15.49 27.53
C GLN A 302 0.66 14.04 27.05
N LEU A 303 1.81 13.53 26.65
CA LEU A 303 2.04 12.11 26.39
C LEU A 303 2.98 11.53 27.45
N PRO A 304 2.91 10.22 27.73
CA PRO A 304 3.81 9.58 28.67
C PRO A 304 5.28 9.70 28.22
N ALA A 305 6.20 9.67 29.18
CA ALA A 305 7.64 9.75 28.89
C ALA A 305 8.15 8.52 28.12
N THR A 306 7.49 7.37 28.31
CA THR A 306 7.77 6.12 27.59
C THR A 306 6.79 5.94 26.43
N PRO A 307 7.23 5.31 25.32
CA PRO A 307 6.36 5.00 24.18
C PRO A 307 5.10 4.25 24.58
N ASP A 308 3.95 4.75 24.11
CA ASP A 308 2.63 4.17 24.36
C ASP A 308 1.77 4.43 23.12
N SER A 309 1.44 3.36 22.40
CA SER A 309 0.67 3.43 21.15
C SER A 309 -0.75 3.94 21.38
N ARG A 310 -1.39 3.52 22.47
CA ARG A 310 -2.74 3.94 22.84
C ARG A 310 -2.79 5.42 23.19
N ALA A 311 -1.87 5.90 24.03
CA ALA A 311 -1.79 7.32 24.38
C ALA A 311 -1.56 8.19 23.12
N LEU A 312 -0.71 7.72 22.20
CA LEU A 312 -0.48 8.40 20.91
C LEU A 312 -1.72 8.38 20.02
N ALA A 313 -2.42 7.24 19.91
CA ALA A 313 -3.64 7.12 19.13
C ALA A 313 -4.74 8.07 19.63
N GLU A 314 -4.97 8.11 20.95
CA GLU A 314 -5.93 9.00 21.57
C GLU A 314 -5.57 10.49 21.37
N PHE A 315 -4.27 10.83 21.46
CA PHE A 315 -3.78 12.17 21.13
C PHE A 315 -4.08 12.54 19.67
N LEU A 316 -3.72 11.67 18.72
CA LEU A 316 -3.94 11.93 17.30
C LEU A 316 -5.42 12.06 16.96
N GLN A 317 -6.28 11.24 17.57
CA GLN A 317 -7.73 11.32 17.38
C GLN A 317 -8.28 12.68 17.83
N ARG A 318 -7.86 13.17 19.00
CA ARG A 318 -8.25 14.52 19.49
C ARG A 318 -7.74 15.61 18.57
N ARG A 319 -6.49 15.50 18.08
CA ARG A 319 -5.89 16.49 17.17
C ARG A 319 -6.56 16.52 15.81
N LYS A 320 -6.95 15.36 15.26
CA LYS A 320 -7.73 15.26 14.02
C LYS A 320 -9.06 16.01 14.12
N ALA A 321 -9.76 15.86 15.25
CA ALA A 321 -11.02 16.56 15.50
C ALA A 321 -10.84 18.07 15.73
N ALA A 322 -9.77 18.46 16.45
CA ALA A 322 -9.53 19.85 16.82
C ALA A 322 -8.97 20.71 15.67
N ASP A 323 -8.14 20.13 14.80
CA ASP A 323 -7.48 20.84 13.70
C ASP A 323 -7.25 19.94 12.48
N PRO A 324 -8.32 19.61 11.74
CA PRO A 324 -8.23 18.72 10.57
C PRO A 324 -7.38 19.29 9.43
N ILE A 325 -7.20 20.62 9.38
CA ILE A 325 -6.40 21.28 8.32
C ILE A 325 -4.91 20.98 8.49
N HIS A 326 -4.38 21.03 9.72
CA HIS A 326 -2.96 20.76 9.99
C HIS A 326 -2.69 19.32 10.43
N PHE A 327 -3.72 18.52 10.70
CA PHE A 327 -3.58 17.11 11.08
C PHE A 327 -2.68 16.30 10.13
N PRO A 328 -2.71 16.49 8.80
CA PRO A 328 -1.81 15.76 7.91
C PRO A 328 -0.32 16.08 8.11
N ASP A 329 0.00 17.30 8.51
CA ASP A 329 1.38 17.70 8.79
C ASP A 329 1.87 17.17 10.15
N LEU A 330 1.00 17.16 11.16
CA LEU A 330 1.25 16.47 12.43
C LEU A 330 1.47 14.96 12.20
N SER A 331 0.59 14.32 11.45
CA SER A 331 0.70 12.90 11.08
C SER A 331 2.02 12.61 10.39
N LEU A 332 2.43 13.44 9.42
CA LEU A 332 3.72 13.30 8.75
C LEU A 332 4.92 13.46 9.70
N ALA A 333 4.83 14.35 10.69
CA ALA A 333 5.86 14.54 11.70
C ALA A 333 5.98 13.33 12.64
N VAL A 334 4.84 12.75 13.04
CA VAL A 334 4.78 11.51 13.83
C VAL A 334 5.35 10.33 13.01
N VAL A 335 4.94 10.14 11.76
CA VAL A 335 5.50 9.10 10.86
C VAL A 335 7.03 9.17 10.79
N LYS A 336 7.59 10.38 10.65
CA LYS A 336 9.05 10.57 10.61
C LYS A 336 9.74 10.24 11.94
N SER A 337 9.01 10.31 13.05
CA SER A 337 9.51 10.02 14.39
C SER A 337 9.39 8.54 14.77
N LEU A 338 8.37 7.85 14.24
CA LEU A 338 8.22 6.39 14.33
C LEU A 338 9.40 5.67 13.65
N GLY A 339 9.76 6.10 12.44
CA GLY A 339 10.76 5.43 11.61
C GLY A 339 10.12 4.55 10.53
N PRO A 340 10.92 4.01 9.60
CA PRO A 340 10.41 3.11 8.57
C PRO A 340 10.07 1.73 9.17
N GLY A 341 9.10 1.05 8.56
CA GLY A 341 8.92 -0.37 8.81
C GLY A 341 9.96 -1.20 8.05
N GLU A 342 10.39 -2.29 8.67
CA GLU A 342 11.45 -3.18 8.19
C GLU A 342 10.93 -4.62 8.13
N TYR A 343 11.55 -5.45 7.29
CA TYR A 343 11.31 -6.89 7.32
C TYR A 343 12.34 -7.55 8.23
N GLU A 344 11.87 -8.43 9.10
CA GLU A 344 12.70 -9.19 10.03
C GLU A 344 12.31 -10.67 9.99
N VAL A 345 13.27 -11.55 10.25
CA VAL A 345 13.03 -12.98 10.31
C VAL A 345 12.94 -13.38 11.77
N GLN A 346 11.86 -14.10 12.11
CA GLN A 346 11.71 -14.78 13.37
C GLN A 346 11.78 -16.28 13.11
N MET A 347 12.71 -16.95 13.77
CA MET A 347 12.77 -18.42 13.75
C MET A 347 11.83 -19.01 14.82
N PRO A 348 11.40 -20.27 14.66
CA PRO A 348 10.54 -20.92 15.66
C PRO A 348 11.14 -20.87 17.06
N GLY A 349 10.36 -20.38 18.03
CA GLY A 349 10.76 -20.26 19.44
C GLY A 349 11.56 -19.01 19.80
N GLU A 350 11.79 -18.09 18.86
CA GLU A 350 12.33 -16.75 19.15
C GLU A 350 11.19 -15.78 19.48
N GLU A 351 11.39 -14.85 20.42
CA GLU A 351 10.47 -13.73 20.65
C GLU A 351 10.85 -12.56 19.73
N GLY A 352 9.86 -11.92 19.10
CA GLY A 352 10.06 -10.79 18.18
C GLY A 352 9.36 -9.51 18.63
N GLU A 353 9.84 -8.36 18.15
CA GLU A 353 9.14 -7.07 18.34
C GLU A 353 7.89 -6.99 17.44
N GLY A 354 6.79 -6.47 18.01
CA GLY A 354 5.54 -6.24 17.29
C GLY A 354 5.54 -5.01 16.36
N HIS A 355 4.42 -4.76 15.70
CA HIS A 355 4.20 -3.61 14.84
C HIS A 355 3.53 -2.45 15.59
N PHE A 356 4.32 -1.53 16.14
CA PHE A 356 3.87 -0.43 17.01
C PHE A 356 2.70 0.38 16.44
N GLY A 357 2.75 0.74 15.16
CA GLY A 357 1.69 1.56 14.53
C GLY A 357 0.34 0.83 14.34
N LEU A 358 0.36 -0.49 14.29
CA LEU A 358 -0.84 -1.32 14.07
C LEU A 358 -1.38 -1.90 15.37
N ALA A 359 -0.61 -1.80 16.47
CA ALA A 359 -0.91 -2.42 17.76
C ALA A 359 -1.18 -3.94 17.63
N VAL A 360 -0.31 -4.62 16.88
CA VAL A 360 -0.33 -6.08 16.72
C VAL A 360 1.07 -6.63 16.95
N ASP A 361 1.15 -7.81 17.55
CA ASP A 361 2.43 -8.49 17.80
C ASP A 361 2.92 -9.14 16.51
N ASP A 362 2.28 -10.22 16.07
CA ASP A 362 2.71 -10.95 14.86
C ASP A 362 2.02 -10.44 13.59
N TYR A 363 2.83 -9.87 12.69
CA TYR A 363 2.34 -9.29 11.43
C TYR A 363 3.31 -9.60 10.30
N SER A 364 2.82 -10.27 9.26
CA SER A 364 3.57 -10.56 8.03
C SER A 364 2.84 -9.96 6.83
N HIS A 365 3.55 -9.52 5.81
CA HIS A 365 2.88 -9.22 4.54
C HIS A 365 2.63 -10.52 3.78
N SER A 366 1.37 -10.78 3.43
CA SER A 366 0.94 -12.02 2.78
C SER A 366 -0.17 -11.84 1.73
N THR A 367 -0.73 -10.64 1.60
CA THR A 367 -1.94 -10.36 0.82
C THR A 367 -1.71 -9.71 -0.55
N ALA A 368 -0.46 -9.53 -0.97
CA ALA A 368 -0.12 -8.91 -2.25
C ALA A 368 1.05 -9.54 -3.03
N PRO A 369 1.01 -10.87 -3.31
CA PRO A 369 2.12 -11.59 -3.92
C PRO A 369 2.45 -11.21 -5.37
N ASN A 370 1.54 -10.57 -6.13
CA ASN A 370 1.86 -10.11 -7.49
C ASN A 370 2.85 -8.93 -7.50
N ARG A 371 2.95 -8.19 -6.37
CA ARG A 371 3.69 -6.92 -6.30
C ARG A 371 4.65 -6.81 -5.12
N ARG A 372 4.76 -7.84 -4.28
CA ARG A 372 5.71 -7.91 -3.15
C ARG A 372 6.32 -9.31 -3.05
N PHE A 373 7.63 -9.38 -3.12
CA PHE A 373 8.39 -10.63 -3.04
C PHE A 373 8.32 -11.24 -1.64
N ALA A 374 8.23 -10.41 -0.59
CA ALA A 374 8.02 -10.87 0.77
C ALA A 374 6.76 -11.73 0.89
N ASP A 375 5.65 -11.32 0.26
CA ASP A 375 4.40 -12.07 0.24
C ASP A 375 4.51 -13.39 -0.54
N LEU A 376 5.26 -13.40 -1.65
CA LEU A 376 5.56 -14.63 -2.40
C LEU A 376 6.39 -15.61 -1.56
N VAL A 377 7.36 -15.11 -0.80
CA VAL A 377 8.15 -15.90 0.16
C VAL A 377 7.25 -16.44 1.28
N THR A 378 6.39 -15.60 1.87
CA THR A 378 5.40 -16.02 2.88
C THR A 378 4.48 -17.11 2.31
N GLN A 379 3.99 -16.96 1.09
CA GLN A 379 3.14 -17.96 0.43
C GLN A 379 3.82 -19.32 0.31
N ARG A 380 5.12 -19.35 -0.04
CA ARG A 380 5.94 -20.57 -0.10
C ARG A 380 6.11 -21.22 1.27
N LEU A 381 6.38 -20.42 2.30
CA LEU A 381 6.50 -20.89 3.68
C LEU A 381 5.18 -21.52 4.15
N VAL A 382 4.06 -20.85 3.90
CA VAL A 382 2.71 -21.30 4.26
C VAL A 382 2.37 -22.62 3.58
N LYS A 383 2.64 -22.77 2.28
CA LYS A 383 2.39 -24.03 1.55
C LYS A 383 3.22 -25.20 2.06
N ALA A 384 4.48 -24.97 2.41
CA ALA A 384 5.31 -25.99 3.03
C ALA A 384 4.76 -26.39 4.41
N ALA A 385 4.36 -25.41 5.23
CA ALA A 385 3.75 -25.64 6.54
C ALA A 385 2.41 -26.41 6.45
N MET A 386 1.54 -26.09 5.48
CA MET A 386 0.28 -26.80 5.23
C MET A 386 0.49 -28.29 4.94
N THR A 387 1.59 -28.64 4.28
CA THR A 387 1.92 -30.00 3.87
C THR A 387 2.90 -30.70 4.82
N ASN A 388 3.23 -30.06 5.95
CA ASN A 388 4.25 -30.49 6.92
C ASN A 388 5.62 -30.79 6.27
N GLN A 389 5.94 -30.06 5.20
CA GLN A 389 7.25 -30.12 4.55
C GLN A 389 8.22 -29.15 5.23
N SER A 390 9.52 -29.41 5.08
CA SER A 390 10.54 -28.46 5.54
C SER A 390 10.40 -27.12 4.83
N PRO A 391 10.64 -25.98 5.52
CA PRO A 391 10.61 -24.66 4.91
C PRO A 391 11.53 -24.62 3.68
N PRO A 392 11.09 -24.02 2.55
CA PRO A 392 11.88 -23.98 1.33
C PRO A 392 13.10 -23.05 1.42
N TYR A 393 13.27 -22.32 2.51
CA TYR A 393 14.36 -21.37 2.74
C TYR A 393 15.08 -21.64 4.05
N GLU A 394 16.40 -21.48 4.02
CA GLU A 394 17.23 -21.51 5.22
C GLU A 394 17.14 -20.19 5.99
N GLY A 395 17.41 -20.21 7.31
CA GLY A 395 17.32 -19.01 8.14
C GLY A 395 18.20 -17.84 7.67
N ASN A 396 19.42 -18.12 7.19
CA ASN A 396 20.31 -17.08 6.64
C ASN A 396 19.81 -16.55 5.28
N GLU A 397 19.18 -17.41 4.47
CA GLU A 397 18.58 -17.01 3.19
C GLU A 397 17.40 -16.06 3.44
N LEU A 398 16.52 -16.40 4.40
CA LEU A 398 15.42 -15.54 4.81
C LEU A 398 15.91 -14.18 5.34
N LYS A 399 17.00 -14.16 6.13
CA LYS A 399 17.56 -12.90 6.67
C LYS A 399 18.05 -11.98 5.55
N GLU A 400 18.67 -12.54 4.52
CA GLU A 400 19.11 -11.79 3.35
C GLU A 400 17.93 -11.29 2.50
N ILE A 401 16.89 -12.11 2.34
CA ILE A 401 15.63 -11.71 1.69
C ILE A 401 14.99 -10.54 2.45
N ALA A 402 14.89 -10.63 3.78
CA ALA A 402 14.31 -9.59 4.63
C ALA A 402 15.05 -8.24 4.48
N ARG A 403 16.39 -8.29 4.52
CA ARG A 403 17.26 -7.13 4.29
C ARG A 403 16.99 -6.51 2.92
N ARG A 404 17.00 -7.32 1.86
CA ARG A 404 16.80 -6.84 0.48
C ARG A 404 15.40 -6.25 0.26
N CYS A 405 14.36 -6.90 0.76
CA CYS A 405 12.99 -6.41 0.69
C CYS A 405 12.84 -5.04 1.39
N THR A 406 13.54 -4.84 2.51
CA THR A 406 13.56 -3.55 3.23
C THR A 406 14.26 -2.47 2.39
N GLU A 407 15.46 -2.77 1.88
CA GLU A 407 16.24 -1.84 1.06
C GLU A 407 15.52 -1.44 -0.24
N ARG A 408 14.90 -2.41 -0.92
CA ARG A 408 14.13 -2.18 -2.14
C ARG A 408 12.83 -1.42 -1.86
N GLY A 409 12.14 -1.71 -0.76
CA GLY A 409 10.99 -0.91 -0.34
C GLY A 409 11.35 0.56 -0.10
N ASP A 410 12.50 0.82 0.52
CA ASP A 410 13.02 2.18 0.72
C ASP A 410 13.40 2.87 -0.59
N ALA A 411 14.06 2.14 -1.48
CA ALA A 411 14.42 2.62 -2.80
C ALA A 411 13.17 2.98 -3.62
N ALA A 412 12.15 2.11 -3.64
CA ALA A 412 10.88 2.34 -4.33
C ALA A 412 10.20 3.63 -3.85
N ARG A 413 10.12 3.84 -2.52
CA ARG A 413 9.57 5.09 -1.94
C ARG A 413 10.34 6.33 -2.37
N LYS A 414 11.66 6.24 -2.54
CA LYS A 414 12.49 7.35 -3.05
C LYS A 414 12.20 7.63 -4.53
N VAL A 415 12.11 6.59 -5.36
CA VAL A 415 11.73 6.71 -6.79
C VAL A 415 10.37 7.38 -6.93
N GLN A 416 9.34 6.86 -6.25
CA GLN A 416 7.98 7.42 -6.28
C GLN A 416 7.93 8.87 -5.83
N ARG A 417 8.66 9.23 -4.76
CA ARG A 417 8.75 10.61 -4.29
C ARG A 417 9.42 11.52 -5.32
N LYS A 418 10.49 11.06 -5.97
CA LYS A 418 11.18 11.80 -7.02
C LYS A 418 10.23 12.03 -8.21
N MET A 419 9.53 10.99 -8.67
CA MET A 419 8.62 11.10 -9.81
C MET A 419 7.42 12.00 -9.53
N ARG A 420 6.86 11.98 -8.32
CA ARG A 420 5.84 12.96 -7.92
C ARG A 420 6.34 14.40 -7.99
N LYS A 421 7.58 14.66 -7.56
CA LYS A 421 8.20 16.00 -7.65
C LYS A 421 8.43 16.44 -9.09
N VAL A 422 8.90 15.52 -9.95
CA VAL A 422 9.07 15.76 -11.40
C VAL A 422 7.71 16.14 -12.02
N ALA A 423 6.67 15.35 -11.74
CA ALA A 423 5.34 15.58 -12.27
C ALA A 423 4.73 16.91 -11.78
N ALA A 424 4.90 17.22 -10.49
CA ALA A 424 4.44 18.48 -9.92
C ALA A 424 5.14 19.70 -10.54
N ALA A 425 6.46 19.63 -10.74
CA ALA A 425 7.22 20.70 -11.38
C ALA A 425 6.76 20.92 -12.84
N LEU A 426 6.43 19.84 -13.57
CA LEU A 426 5.88 19.94 -14.93
C LEU A 426 4.50 20.59 -14.94
N LEU A 427 3.60 20.16 -14.06
CA LEU A 427 2.25 20.71 -13.96
C LEU A 427 2.26 22.21 -13.66
N LEU A 428 3.15 22.64 -12.77
CA LEU A 428 3.26 24.04 -12.35
C LEU A 428 4.07 24.93 -13.32
N ARG A 429 4.79 24.37 -14.30
CA ARG A 429 5.68 25.12 -15.20
C ARG A 429 4.99 26.28 -15.91
N ASN A 430 3.75 26.07 -16.36
CA ASN A 430 2.98 27.09 -17.08
C ASN A 430 2.27 28.08 -16.14
N GLN A 431 2.56 28.02 -14.83
CA GLN A 431 1.93 28.82 -13.79
C GLN A 431 2.92 29.73 -13.05
N ILE A 432 4.16 29.84 -13.55
CA ILE A 432 5.19 30.71 -12.99
C ILE A 432 4.66 32.15 -12.91
N GLY A 433 4.87 32.80 -11.76
CA GLY A 433 4.38 34.14 -11.45
C GLY A 433 3.01 34.18 -10.76
N LYS A 434 2.22 33.10 -10.79
CA LYS A 434 0.95 33.02 -10.07
C LYS A 434 1.16 32.94 -8.55
N LYS A 435 0.16 33.37 -7.80
CA LYS A 435 0.10 33.27 -6.33
C LYS A 435 -0.78 32.09 -5.91
N PHE A 436 -0.42 31.46 -4.81
CA PHE A 436 -1.12 30.31 -4.23
C PHE A 436 -1.20 30.46 -2.71
N ASP A 437 -2.33 30.08 -2.14
CA ASP A 437 -2.41 29.83 -0.70
C ASP A 437 -1.56 28.62 -0.35
N ALA A 438 -0.81 28.70 0.73
CA ALA A 438 0.12 27.67 1.16
C ALA A 438 0.21 27.55 2.68
N ILE A 439 0.66 26.39 3.14
CA ILE A 439 1.00 26.11 4.53
C ILE A 439 2.50 25.86 4.60
N VAL A 440 3.19 26.47 5.55
CA VAL A 440 4.62 26.21 5.80
C VAL A 440 4.78 24.81 6.41
N THR A 441 5.42 23.90 5.68
CA THR A 441 5.54 22.47 6.05
C THR A 441 6.88 22.12 6.68
N GLY A 442 7.86 23.03 6.64
CA GLY A 442 9.16 22.80 7.27
C GLY A 442 10.02 24.05 7.34
N VAL A 443 10.70 24.24 8.47
CA VAL A 443 11.69 25.29 8.68
C VAL A 443 12.94 24.62 9.27
N SER A 444 14.08 24.77 8.61
CA SER A 444 15.35 24.20 9.05
C SER A 444 16.52 24.99 8.48
N GLU A 445 17.75 24.68 8.91
CA GLU A 445 18.97 25.22 8.30
C GLU A 445 19.08 24.94 6.79
N LYS A 446 18.42 23.86 6.32
CA LYS A 446 18.38 23.50 4.89
C LYS A 446 17.41 24.35 4.07
N GLY A 447 16.61 25.18 4.73
CA GLY A 447 15.63 26.09 4.12
C GLY A 447 14.22 25.92 4.68
N THR A 448 13.36 26.83 4.23
CA THR A 448 11.92 26.84 4.51
C THR A 448 11.15 26.26 3.34
N TYR A 449 10.15 25.43 3.64
CA TYR A 449 9.31 24.74 2.66
C TYR A 449 7.84 25.08 2.91
N ALA A 450 7.08 25.22 1.84
CA ALA A 450 5.64 25.44 1.89
C ALA A 450 4.93 24.53 0.88
N ARG A 451 3.77 24.01 1.27
CA ARG A 451 2.85 23.25 0.43
C ARG A 451 1.71 24.16 -0.01
N ILE A 452 1.54 24.34 -1.32
CA ILE A 452 0.36 25.06 -1.84
C ILE A 452 -0.91 24.20 -1.62
N ILE A 453 -2.08 24.80 -1.44
CA ILE A 453 -3.31 24.03 -1.12
C ILE A 453 -3.83 23.23 -2.32
N SER A 454 -3.84 23.85 -3.51
CA SER A 454 -4.35 23.22 -4.72
C SER A 454 -3.47 23.55 -5.94
N PRO A 455 -2.83 22.55 -6.58
CA PRO A 455 -2.70 21.16 -6.14
C PRO A 455 -1.73 21.02 -4.94
N PRO A 456 -1.85 20.04 -4.03
CA PRO A 456 -1.01 19.96 -2.83
C PRO A 456 0.44 19.60 -3.14
N VAL A 457 1.24 20.64 -3.37
CA VAL A 457 2.62 20.53 -3.86
C VAL A 457 3.56 21.31 -2.95
N ASP A 458 4.55 20.59 -2.42
CA ASP A 458 5.65 21.17 -1.63
C ASP A 458 6.72 21.79 -2.52
N GLY A 459 7.15 23.00 -2.17
CA GLY A 459 8.27 23.72 -2.78
C GLY A 459 9.06 24.51 -1.75
N ARG A 460 10.24 25.01 -2.14
CA ARG A 460 11.13 25.76 -1.26
C ARG A 460 10.79 27.24 -1.31
N VAL A 461 10.66 27.89 -0.15
CA VAL A 461 10.53 29.35 -0.06
C VAL A 461 11.92 29.96 -0.12
N MET A 462 12.24 30.60 -1.25
CA MET A 462 13.56 31.17 -1.56
C MET A 462 13.68 32.64 -1.20
N ARG A 463 12.55 33.33 -0.97
CA ARG A 463 12.50 34.75 -0.60
C ARG A 463 11.38 35.01 0.39
N GLY A 464 11.64 35.82 1.41
CA GLY A 464 10.65 36.21 2.42
C GLY A 464 10.36 35.11 3.44
N GLU A 465 11.30 34.19 3.63
CA GLU A 465 11.22 33.04 4.53
C GLU A 465 11.44 33.39 6.00
N GLN A 466 12.05 34.55 6.29
CA GLN A 466 12.33 34.97 7.66
C GLN A 466 11.04 35.14 8.47
N GLY A 467 11.05 34.56 9.68
CA GLY A 467 9.94 34.63 10.62
C GLY A 467 8.79 33.64 10.37
N LEU A 468 8.83 32.87 9.27
CA LEU A 468 7.85 31.80 9.04
C LEU A 468 8.07 30.63 10.01
N ARG A 469 6.98 30.05 10.48
CA ARG A 469 6.93 28.87 11.35
C ARG A 469 6.14 27.76 10.68
N VAL A 470 6.44 26.52 11.04
CA VAL A 470 5.66 25.36 10.57
C VAL A 470 4.20 25.55 10.98
N GLY A 471 3.27 25.30 10.07
CA GLY A 471 1.83 25.52 10.25
C GLY A 471 1.33 26.91 9.84
N ASP A 472 2.21 27.88 9.58
CA ASP A 472 1.78 29.20 9.13
C ASP A 472 1.05 29.11 7.78
N LYS A 473 -0.15 29.68 7.72
CA LYS A 473 -0.82 29.99 6.45
C LYS A 473 -0.17 31.22 5.83
N THR A 474 0.20 31.12 4.56
CA THR A 474 0.88 32.18 3.84
C THR A 474 0.49 32.18 2.37
N LEU A 475 0.75 33.30 1.70
CA LEU A 475 0.57 33.43 0.27
C LEU A 475 1.95 33.35 -0.39
N VAL A 476 2.12 32.43 -1.33
CA VAL A 476 3.38 32.26 -2.07
C VAL A 476 3.20 32.53 -3.56
N ARG A 477 4.21 33.13 -4.19
CA ARG A 477 4.32 33.28 -5.64
C ARG A 477 5.29 32.24 -6.18
N LEU A 478 4.88 31.51 -7.21
CA LEU A 478 5.76 30.56 -7.92
C LEU A 478 6.83 31.32 -8.71
N LEU A 479 8.11 31.05 -8.42
CA LEU A 479 9.26 31.69 -9.06
C LEU A 479 9.81 30.87 -10.23
N SER A 480 9.99 29.56 -10.01
CA SER A 480 10.60 28.66 -10.98
C SER A 480 10.21 27.20 -10.71
N THR A 481 10.31 26.39 -11.76
CA THR A 481 10.18 24.94 -11.71
C THR A 481 11.34 24.33 -12.49
N ASP A 482 11.95 23.27 -11.95
CA ASP A 482 12.94 22.44 -12.63
C ASP A 482 12.42 20.99 -12.66
N PRO A 483 11.76 20.57 -13.75
CA PRO A 483 11.26 19.21 -13.93
C PRO A 483 12.32 18.11 -13.78
N GLU A 484 13.53 18.29 -14.31
CA GLU A 484 14.57 17.25 -14.27
C GLU A 484 15.00 16.97 -12.83
N ARG A 485 15.12 18.03 -12.02
CA ARG A 485 15.48 17.93 -10.61
C ARG A 485 14.26 17.72 -9.71
N GLY A 486 13.05 18.01 -10.19
CA GLY A 486 11.82 18.02 -9.40
C GLY A 486 11.80 19.16 -8.38
N PHE A 487 12.35 20.32 -8.73
CA PHE A 487 12.41 21.48 -7.84
C PHE A 487 11.33 22.50 -8.19
N ILE A 488 10.82 23.15 -7.16
CA ILE A 488 9.75 24.14 -7.22
C ILE A 488 10.10 25.21 -6.20
N ASP A 489 10.27 26.44 -6.66
CA ASP A 489 10.72 27.55 -5.83
C ASP A 489 9.63 28.62 -5.70
N PHE A 490 9.44 29.10 -4.48
CA PHE A 490 8.44 30.07 -4.08
C PHE A 490 9.08 31.34 -3.51
N ALA A 491 8.36 32.45 -3.59
CA ALA A 491 8.59 33.65 -2.77
C ALA A 491 7.35 33.93 -1.94
N ARG A 492 7.50 34.40 -0.70
CA ARG A 492 6.37 34.98 0.05
C ARG A 492 5.85 36.21 -0.71
N ALA A 493 4.54 36.26 -0.92
CA ALA A 493 3.90 37.11 -1.94
C ALA A 493 3.35 38.45 -1.44
#